data_AF-A0A847AUX3-F1
#
_entry.id   AF-A0A847AUX3-F1
#
_cell.length_a   1.000
_cell.length_b   1.000
_cell.length_c   1.000
_cell.angle_alpha   90.00
_cell.angle_beta   90.00
_cell.angle_gamma   90.00
#
_symmetry.space_group_name_H-M   'P 1'
#
loop_
_entity.id
_entity.type
_entity.pdbx_description
1 polymer ?
#
loop_
_entity_poly.entity_id
_entity_poly.type
_entity_poly.pdbx_seq_one_letter_code
_entity_poly.pdbx_strand_id
1 'polypeptide(L)'
;MEFLVGLDIGSTTVKIAVLDFCGNIIHKQYERHYSDIKNTLSEIINNSSEFLKDSFIKISVTGSGAIDVSKYLNIPFIQEVAAST
;
A
#
# COMPACT_ATOMS: atom_id res chain seq x y z
N MET A 1 10.19 -7.36 13.02
CA MET A 1 9.70 -6.05 13.53
C MET A 1 8.23 -5.91 13.17
N GLU A 2 7.50 -4.95 13.75
CA GLU A 2 6.10 -4.68 13.41
C GLU A 2 5.99 -3.38 12.60
N PHE A 3 5.33 -3.46 11.44
CA PHE A 3 5.13 -2.32 10.55
C PHE A 3 3.66 -2.16 10.15
N LEU A 4 3.27 -0.90 9.93
CA LEU A 4 1.99 -0.54 9.34
C LEU A 4 2.20 -0.17 7.88
N VAL A 5 1.35 -0.67 6.98
CA VAL A 5 1.44 -0.42 5.55
C VAL A 5 0.12 0.11 5.02
N GLY A 6 0.16 1.28 4.40
CA GLY A 6 -0.95 1.87 3.67
C GLY A 6 -0.66 1.84 2.17
N LEU A 7 -1.62 1.36 1.39
CA LEU A 7 -1.61 1.43 -0.07
C LEU A 7 -2.75 2.35 -0.55
N ASP A 8 -2.42 3.33 -1.39
CA ASP A 8 -3.38 4.22 -2.04
C ASP A 8 -3.34 3.98 -3.56
N ILE A 9 -4.40 3.40 -4.09
CA ILE A 9 -4.51 3.01 -5.51
C ILE A 9 -5.53 3.93 -6.17
N GLY A 10 -5.04 4.99 -6.78
CA GLY A 10 -5.86 5.93 -7.55
C GLY A 10 -6.07 5.50 -9.00
N SER A 11 -6.75 6.35 -9.76
CA SER A 11 -7.02 6.14 -11.20
C SER A 11 -5.79 6.29 -12.10
N THR A 12 -4.70 6.85 -11.58
CA THR A 12 -3.47 7.09 -12.34
C THR A 12 -2.21 6.60 -11.63
N THR A 13 -2.25 6.42 -10.30
CA THR A 13 -1.07 6.24 -9.46
C THR A 13 -1.31 5.20 -8.37
N VAL A 14 -0.22 4.58 -7.92
CA VAL A 14 -0.16 3.71 -6.75
C VAL A 14 0.83 4.33 -5.78
N LYS A 15 0.45 4.45 -4.51
CA LYS A 15 1.32 4.90 -3.43
C LYS A 15 1.42 3.83 -2.36
N ILE A 16 2.59 3.74 -1.72
CA ILE A 16 2.79 3.00 -0.48
C ILE A 16 3.35 3.93 0.58
N ALA A 17 2.90 3.73 1.82
CA ALA A 17 3.53 4.27 3.01
C ALA A 17 3.78 3.11 3.99
N VAL A 18 5.02 2.98 4.46
CA VAL A 18 5.42 2.03 5.50
C VAL A 18 5.81 2.84 6.73
N LEU A 19 5.17 2.52 7.84
CA LEU A 19 5.38 3.17 9.13
C LEU A 19 5.90 2.15 10.15
N ASP A 20 6.79 2.61 11.04
CA ASP A 20 7.06 1.91 12.28
C ASP A 20 5.87 2.02 13.25
N PHE A 21 5.94 1.29 14.37
CA PHE A 21 4.86 1.30 15.37
C PHE A 21 4.77 2.62 16.16
N CYS A 22 5.79 3.48 16.07
CA CYS A 22 5.77 4.84 16.63
C CYS A 22 5.07 5.84 15.70
N GLY A 23 4.64 5.41 14.50
CA GLY A 23 3.99 6.25 13.51
C GLY A 23 4.97 7.03 12.62
N ASN A 24 6.26 6.71 12.66
CA ASN A 24 7.24 7.35 11.77
C ASN A 24 7.20 6.68 10.40
N ILE A 25 7.16 7.47 9.34
CA ILE A 25 7.30 6.97 7.97
C ILE A 25 8.75 6.56 7.75
N ILE A 26 8.99 5.26 7.56
CA ILE A 26 10.31 4.70 7.28
C ILE A 26 10.54 4.46 5.78
N HIS A 27 9.46 4.30 5.02
CA HIS A 27 9.51 4.18 3.57
C HIS A 27 8.22 4.73 2.94
N LYS A 28 8.35 5.33 1.76
CA LYS A 28 7.22 5.71 0.91
C LYS A 28 7.64 5.66 -0.55
N GLN A 29 6.71 5.25 -1.41
CA GLN A 29 6.91 5.28 -2.85
C GLN A 29 5.61 5.73 -3.53
N TYR A 30 5.75 6.38 -4.68
CA TYR A 30 4.66 6.86 -5.52
C TYR A 30 5.02 6.56 -6.96
N GLU A 31 4.18 5.79 -7.67
CA GLU A 31 4.39 5.47 -9.08
C GLU A 31 3.12 5.63 -9.90
N ARG A 32 3.28 5.99 -11.17
CA ARG A 32 2.17 5.96 -12.13
C ARG A 32 1.97 4.54 -12.60
N HIS A 33 0.74 4.04 -12.56
CA HIS A 33 0.49 2.64 -12.93
C HIS A 33 0.32 2.43 -14.44
N TYR A 34 0.08 3.48 -15.24
CA TYR A 34 -0.11 3.38 -16.70
C TYR A 34 -1.09 2.25 -17.13
N SER A 35 -2.22 2.14 -16.43
CA SER A 35 -3.22 1.06 -16.59
C SER A 35 -2.77 -0.35 -16.17
N ASP A 36 -1.59 -0.50 -15.58
CA ASP A 36 -1.01 -1.77 -15.11
C ASP A 36 -0.77 -1.78 -13.59
N ILE A 37 -1.87 -1.72 -12.84
CA ILE A 37 -1.85 -1.67 -11.36
C ILE A 37 -1.11 -2.88 -10.76
N LYS A 38 -1.25 -4.06 -11.36
CA LYS A 38 -0.67 -5.31 -10.80
C LYS A 38 0.85 -5.29 -10.84
N ASN A 39 1.44 -4.91 -11.98
CA ASN A 39 2.90 -4.86 -12.10
C ASN A 39 3.46 -3.73 -11.26
N THR A 40 2.84 -2.54 -11.29
CA THR A 40 3.28 -1.40 -10.45
C THR A 40 3.21 -1.72 -8.97
N LEU A 41 2.15 -2.39 -8.51
CA LEU A 41 2.04 -2.82 -7.11
C LEU A 41 3.11 -3.84 -6.75
N SER A 42 3.40 -4.80 -7.63
CA SER A 42 4.45 -5.80 -7.40
C SER A 42 5.83 -5.15 -7.30
N GLU A 43 6.12 -4.19 -8.16
CA GLU A 43 7.36 -3.40 -8.13
C GLU A 43 7.49 -2.62 -6.82
N ILE A 44 6.45 -1.89 -6.42
CA ILE A 44 6.43 -1.11 -5.17
C ILE A 44 6.64 -2.01 -3.94
N ILE A 45 5.97 -3.16 -3.89
CA ILE A 45 6.13 -4.13 -2.79
C ILE A 45 7.57 -4.67 -2.77
N ASN A 46 8.14 -5.00 -3.93
CA ASN A 46 9.53 -5.47 -4.03
C ASN A 46 10.53 -4.40 -3.57
N ASN A 47 10.31 -3.14 -3.93
CA ASN A 47 11.15 -2.02 -3.48
C ASN A 47 11.03 -1.76 -1.96
N SER A 48 9.93 -2.20 -1.36
CA SER A 48 9.69 -2.14 0.09
C SER A 48 10.17 -3.40 0.83
N SER A 49 10.75 -4.38 0.13
CA SER A 49 11.00 -5.73 0.66
C SER A 49 11.92 -5.77 1.89
N GLU A 50 12.85 -4.84 2.03
CA GLU A 50 13.72 -4.73 3.21
C GLU A 50 12.92 -4.59 4.52
N PHE A 51 11.78 -3.89 4.46
CA PHE A 51 10.91 -3.70 5.62
C PHE A 51 9.83 -4.78 5.72
N LEU A 52 9.39 -5.31 4.58
CA LEU A 52 8.27 -6.25 4.55
C LEU A 52 8.69 -7.70 4.82
N LYS A 53 9.92 -8.06 4.45
CA LYS A 53 10.42 -9.43 4.61
C LYS A 53 10.65 -9.76 6.09
N ASP A 54 10.25 -10.96 6.50
CA ASP A 54 10.43 -11.50 7.86
C ASP A 54 9.90 -10.59 8.99
N SER A 55 8.90 -9.75 8.67
CA SER A 55 8.28 -8.80 9.59
C SER A 55 6.78 -9.03 9.72
N PHE A 56 6.24 -8.67 10.87
CA PHE A 56 4.80 -8.65 11.09
C PHE A 56 4.23 -7.36 10.50
N ILE A 57 3.32 -7.50 9.54
CA ILE A 57 2.75 -6.36 8.82
C ILE A 57 1.25 -6.29 9.06
N LYS A 58 0.76 -5.10 9.40
CA LYS A 58 -0.65 -4.75 9.27
C LYS A 58 -0.80 -3.89 8.03
N ILE A 59 -1.53 -4.38 7.04
CA ILE A 59 -1.71 -3.71 5.76
C ILE A 59 -3.18 -3.37 5.52
N SER A 60 -3.42 -2.21 4.91
CA SER A 60 -4.72 -1.79 4.42
C SER A 60 -4.57 -1.03 3.10
N VAL A 61 -5.61 -1.08 2.28
CA VAL A 61 -5.64 -0.42 0.96
C VAL A 61 -6.82 0.53 0.85
N THR A 62 -6.63 1.67 0.19
CA THR A 62 -7.67 2.65 -0.15
C THR A 62 -7.46 3.16 -1.57
N GLY A 63 -8.40 3.96 -2.08
CA GLY A 63 -8.34 4.53 -3.43
C GLY A 63 -9.32 3.90 -4.41
N SER A 64 -9.64 4.64 -5.48
CA SER A 64 -10.62 4.25 -6.50
C SER A 64 -10.33 2.91 -7.19
N GLY A 65 -9.05 2.53 -7.33
CA GLY A 65 -8.62 1.25 -7.91
C GLY A 65 -8.37 0.15 -6.88
N ALA A 66 -8.61 0.39 -5.60
CA ALA A 66 -8.20 -0.53 -4.53
C ALA A 66 -9.17 -1.67 -4.24
N ILE A 67 -10.43 -1.58 -4.65
CA ILE A 67 -11.44 -2.60 -4.35
C ILE A 67 -11.02 -3.96 -4.92
N ASP A 68 -10.56 -3.98 -6.17
CA ASP A 68 -10.13 -5.22 -6.82
C ASP A 68 -8.84 -5.76 -6.22
N VAL A 69 -7.92 -4.87 -5.82
CA VAL A 69 -6.67 -5.24 -5.13
C VAL A 69 -6.95 -5.82 -3.75
N SER A 70 -7.86 -5.21 -2.98
CA SER A 70 -8.32 -5.71 -1.69
C SER A 70 -8.84 -7.14 -1.79
N LYS A 71 -9.68 -7.42 -2.79
CA LYS A 71 -10.21 -8.76 -3.05
C LYS A 71 -9.10 -9.74 -3.48
N TYR A 72 -8.22 -9.32 -4.39
CA TYR A 72 -7.16 -10.16 -4.93
C TYR A 72 -6.13 -10.57 -3.88
N LEU A 73 -5.72 -9.64 -3.01
CA LEU A 73 -4.75 -9.88 -1.94
C LEU A 73 -5.39 -10.31 -0.62
N ASN A 74 -6.73 -10.30 -0.54
CA ASN A 74 -7.49 -10.54 0.69
C ASN A 74 -7.04 -9.64 1.86
N ILE A 75 -6.90 -8.34 1.59
CA ILE A 75 -6.50 -7.31 2.56
C ILE A 75 -7.62 -6.29 2.79
N PRO A 76 -7.73 -5.68 3.98
CA PRO A 76 -8.78 -4.71 4.30
C PRO A 76 -8.79 -3.51 3.34
N PHE A 77 -9.96 -3.23 2.75
CA PHE A 77 -10.24 -1.97 2.07
C PHE A 77 -10.77 -0.93 3.07
N ILE A 78 -10.17 0.26 3.06
CA ILE A 78 -10.62 1.43 3.80
C ILE A 78 -11.14 2.47 2.80
N GLN A 79 -12.26 3.10 3.10
CA GLN A 79 -12.86 4.11 2.22
C GLN A 79 -12.01 5.39 2.23
N GLU A 80 -11.83 6.04 1.07
CA GLU A 80 -10.89 7.17 0.88
C GLU A 80 -11.12 8.37 1.81
N VAL A 81 -12.38 8.75 2.03
CA VAL A 81 -12.76 9.84 2.93
C VAL A 81 -12.38 9.50 4.37
N ALA A 82 -12.64 8.27 4.81
CA ALA A 82 -12.23 7.80 6.13
C ALA A 82 -10.70 7.72 6.29
N ALA A 83 -9.98 7.32 5.23
CA ALA A 83 -8.52 7.28 5.22
C ALA A 83 -7.85 8.67 5.19
N SER A 84 -8.60 9.70 4.76
CA SER A 84 -8.11 11.08 4.64
C SER A 84 -8.48 11.97 5.83
N THR A 85 -9.08 11.40 6.88
CA THR A 85 -9.50 12.11 8.10
C THR A 85 -8.55 11.78 9.24
#